data_AF-A0A7J7JZW5-F1
#
_entry.id   AF-A0A7J7JZW5-F1
#
_cell.length_a   1.000
_cell.length_b   1.000
_cell.length_c   1.000
_cell.angle_alpha   90.00
_cell.angle_beta   90.00
_cell.angle_gamma   90.00
#
_symmetry.space_group_name_H-M   'P 1'
#
loop_
_entity.id
_entity.type
_entity.pdbx_description
1 polymer ?
#
loop_
_entity_poly.entity_id
_entity_poly.type
_entity_poly.pdbx_seq_one_letter_code
_entity_poly.pdbx_strand_id
1 'polypeptide(L)' 'MASSSDSANNSAKEKLKFIIDCDCGIDDAVAILMMLQAKEICSEIDLLAITCIDGNCPVDVAVQNVLRTLKVSQQSVS' A
#
# COMPACT_ATOMS: atom_id res chain seq x y z
N MET A 1 46.21 8.00 17.37
CA MET A 1 46.35 8.37 15.93
C MET A 1 46.53 7.05 15.19
N ALA A 2 45.60 6.53 14.40
CA ALA A 2 44.46 7.13 13.72
C ALA A 2 43.15 6.34 14.00
N SER A 3 42.05 7.10 14.13
CA SER A 3 40.70 6.72 13.69
C SER A 3 40.74 6.18 12.25
N SER A 4 39.91 5.22 11.83
CA SER A 4 38.51 5.40 11.43
C SER A 4 37.97 3.99 11.17
N SER A 5 36.90 3.49 11.79
CA SER A 5 35.48 3.76 11.51
C SER A 5 35.07 3.61 10.04
N ASP A 6 35.24 2.42 9.45
CA ASP A 6 34.64 2.08 8.16
C ASP A 6 33.91 0.74 8.23
N SER A 7 32.62 0.80 8.58
CA SER A 7 31.54 -0.02 8.00
C SER A 7 30.26 0.34 8.73
N ALA A 8 29.74 1.54 8.44
CA ALA A 8 28.36 1.85 8.70
C ALA A 8 27.52 0.87 7.89
N ASN A 9 27.00 -0.17 8.54
CA ASN A 9 26.09 -1.13 7.94
C ASN A 9 24.77 -0.40 7.67
N ASN A 10 24.71 0.29 6.53
CA ASN A 10 23.50 0.90 6.00
C ASN A 10 22.63 -0.20 5.39
N SER A 11 22.12 -1.10 6.24
CA SER A 11 21.03 -1.98 5.86
C SER A 11 19.79 -1.09 5.78
N ALA A 12 19.48 -0.57 4.59
CA ALA A 12 18.17 0.01 4.33
C ALA A 12 17.15 -1.04 4.79
N LYS A 13 16.41 -0.74 5.87
CA LYS A 13 15.49 -1.69 6.50
C LYS A 13 14.54 -2.19 5.42
N GLU A 14 14.55 -3.49 5.13
CA GLU A 14 13.71 -4.04 4.07
C GLU A 14 12.24 -3.77 4.40
N LYS A 15 11.51 -3.19 3.43
CA LYS A 15 10.08 -2.98 3.54
C LYS A 15 9.33 -4.24 3.15
N LEU A 16 8.30 -4.56 3.92
CA LEU A 16 7.28 -5.54 3.59
C LEU A 16 6.45 -5.01 2.42
N LYS A 17 6.51 -5.73 1.30
CA LYS A 17 5.84 -5.38 0.05
C LYS A 17 4.47 -6.02 -0.02
N PHE A 18 3.47 -5.24 -0.40
CA PHE A 18 2.08 -5.70 -0.48
C PHE A 18 1.48 -5.45 -1.87
N ILE A 19 0.66 -6.41 -2.30
CA ILE A 19 -0.30 -6.29 -3.40
C ILE A 19 -1.66 -6.68 -2.83
N ILE A 20 -2.68 -5.86 -3.09
CA ILE A 20 -4.06 -6.15 -2.67
C ILE A 20 -4.85 -6.56 -3.91
N ASP A 21 -5.49 -7.72 -3.87
CA ASP A 21 -6.41 -8.19 -4.92
C ASP A 21 -7.83 -8.25 -4.33
N CYS A 22 -8.78 -7.51 -4.92
CA CYS A 22 -10.11 -7.30 -4.33
C CYS A 22 -11.23 -7.12 -5.38
N ASP A 23 -12.49 -7.32 -4.99
CA ASP A 23 -13.67 -6.99 -5.82
C ASP A 23 -14.32 -5.64 -5.46
N CYS A 24 -13.68 -4.92 -4.54
CA CYS A 24 -14.00 -3.60 -4.02
C CYS A 24 -15.43 -3.47 -3.46
N GLY A 25 -15.80 -4.41 -2.60
CA GLY A 25 -16.89 -4.27 -1.64
C GLY A 25 -16.64 -3.19 -0.58
N ILE A 26 -17.58 -3.02 0.36
CA ILE A 26 -17.46 -2.02 1.43
C ILE A 26 -16.33 -2.36 2.40
N ASP A 27 -16.15 -3.64 2.69
CA ASP A 27 -15.09 -4.19 3.53
C ASP A 27 -13.72 -4.04 2.87
N ASP A 28 -13.61 -4.24 1.56
CA ASP A 28 -12.37 -3.97 0.81
C ASP A 28 -11.99 -2.49 0.87
N ALA A 29 -12.95 -1.58 0.72
CA ALA A 29 -12.69 -0.15 0.82
C ALA A 29 -12.12 0.22 2.20
N VAL A 30 -12.65 -0.36 3.27
CA VAL A 30 -12.12 -0.18 4.63
C VAL A 30 -10.71 -0.75 4.75
N ALA A 31 -10.46 -1.95 4.21
CA ALA A 31 -9.13 -2.58 4.24
C ALA A 31 -8.08 -1.75 3.48
N ILE A 32 -8.43 -1.20 2.32
CA ILE A 32 -7.57 -0.30 1.54
C ILE A 32 -7.25 0.95 2.35
N LEU A 33 -8.24 1.61 2.97
CA LEU A 33 -8.00 2.79 3.81
C LEU A 33 -7.07 2.47 5.00
N MET A 34 -7.26 1.31 5.64
CA MET A 34 -6.40 0.87 6.73
C MET A 34 -4.96 0.62 6.26
N MET A 35 -4.76 -0.01 5.09
CA MET A 35 -3.44 -0.22 4.51
C MET A 35 -2.74 1.10 4.17
N LEU A 36 -3.48 2.04 3.58
CA LEU A 36 -2.98 3.38 3.26
C LEU A 36 -2.55 4.15 4.51
N GLN A 37 -3.34 4.07 5.58
CA GLN A 37 -2.96 4.63 6.88
C GLN A 37 -1.74 3.93 7.47
N ALA A 38 -1.68 2.60 7.38
CA ALA A 38 -0.56 1.80 7.86
C ALA A 38 0.75 2.15 7.13
N LYS A 39 0.70 2.34 5.80
CA LYS A 39 1.83 2.81 4.98
C LYS A 39 2.37 4.17 5.43
N GLU A 40 1.52 5.07 5.91
CA GLU A 40 1.95 6.38 6.41
C GLU A 40 2.60 6.32 7.80
N ILE A 41 2.05 5.51 8.72
CA ILE A 41 2.54 5.44 10.10
C ILE A 41 3.72 4.48 10.28
N CYS A 42 3.86 3.47 9.39
CA CYS A 42 4.83 2.39 9.49
C CYS A 42 5.78 2.43 8.29
N SER A 43 7.03 2.81 8.52
CA SER A 43 8.06 2.95 7.49
C SER A 43 8.42 1.64 6.77
N GLU A 44 8.09 0.50 7.38
CA GLU A 44 8.35 -0.85 6.90
C GLU A 44 7.30 -1.33 5.88
N ILE A 45 6.22 -0.60 5.62
CA ILE A 45 5.17 -1.03 4.69
C ILE A 45 5.37 -0.36 3.33
N ASP A 46 5.26 -1.16 2.27
CA ASP A 46 5.32 -0.70 0.88
C ASP A 46 4.17 -1.32 0.07
N LEU A 47 3.12 -0.53 -0.19
CA LEU A 47 2.02 -0.96 -1.05
C LEU A 47 2.38 -0.69 -2.52
N LEU A 48 2.53 -1.76 -3.29
CA LEU A 48 2.97 -1.72 -4.68
C LEU A 48 1.83 -1.58 -5.67
N ALA A 49 0.72 -2.27 -5.42
CA ALA A 49 -0.40 -2.31 -6.36
C ALA A 49 -1.70 -2.70 -5.66
N ILE A 50 -2.81 -2.28 -6.28
CA ILE A 50 -4.14 -2.80 -6.01
C ILE A 50 -4.66 -3.34 -7.34
N THR A 51 -5.05 -4.61 -7.37
CA THR A 51 -5.69 -5.27 -8.51
C THR A 51 -7.16 -5.51 -8.21
N CYS A 52 -7.97 -5.50 -9.26
CA CYS A 52 -9.41 -5.68 -9.16
C CYS A 52 -9.84 -6.91 -9.95
N ILE A 53 -10.73 -7.69 -9.36
CA ILE A 53 -11.38 -8.84 -10.00
C ILE A 53 -12.88 -8.60 -10.14
N ASP A 54 -13.53 -9.45 -10.92
CA ASP A 54 -14.98 -9.51 -11.01
C ASP A 54 -15.54 -10.34 -9.84
N GLY A 55 -16.51 -9.80 -9.09
CA GLY A 55 -17.00 -10.40 -7.85
C GLY A 55 -18.32 -9.78 -7.38
N ASN A 56 -18.31 -9.14 -6.20
CA ASN A 56 -19.45 -8.40 -5.63
C ASN A 56 -19.97 -7.29 -6.55
N CYS A 57 -19.11 -6.75 -7.40
CA CYS A 57 -19.49 -5.83 -8.46
C CYS A 57 -18.66 -6.11 -9.73
N PRO A 58 -19.15 -5.66 -10.90
CA PRO A 58 -18.38 -5.72 -12.14
C PRO A 58 -17.00 -5.09 -11.95
N VAL A 59 -15.97 -5.68 -12.54
CA VAL A 59 -14.58 -5.20 -12.38
C VAL A 59 -14.41 -3.70 -12.69
N ASP A 60 -15.14 -3.16 -13.67
CA ASP A 60 -15.12 -1.72 -13.98
C ASP A 60 -15.63 -0.87 -12.81
N VAL A 61 -16.67 -1.35 -12.11
CA VAL A 61 -17.20 -0.72 -10.91
C VAL A 61 -16.21 -0.86 -9.75
N ALA A 62 -15.57 -2.03 -9.61
CA ALA A 62 -14.56 -2.27 -8.58
C ALA A 62 -13.39 -1.30 -8.72
N VAL A 63 -12.86 -1.15 -9.93
CA VAL A 63 -11.80 -0.18 -10.26
C VAL A 63 -12.22 1.24 -9.89
N GLN A 64 -13.44 1.65 -10.26
CA GLN A 64 -13.95 2.98 -9.91
C GLN A 64 -14.09 3.18 -8.39
N ASN A 65 -14.50 2.14 -7.65
CA ASN A 65 -14.60 2.20 -6.20
C ASN A 65 -13.22 2.32 -5.55
N VAL A 66 -12.23 1.55 -6.00
CA VAL A 66 -10.83 1.69 -5.54
C VAL A 66 -10.34 3.12 -5.79
N LEU A 67 -10.53 3.66 -7.00
CA LEU A 67 -10.11 5.03 -7.34
C LEU A 67 -10.80 6.09 -6.46
N ARG A 68 -12.09 5.91 -6.14
CA ARG A 68 -12.80 6.80 -5.20
C ARG A 68 -12.22 6.71 -3.79
N THR A 69 -11.93 5.50 -3.31
CA THR A 69 -11.32 5.27 -2.00
C THR A 69 -9.94 5.93 -1.91
N LEU A 70 -9.08 5.78 -2.92
CA LEU A 70 -7.79 6.48 -3.02
C LEU A 70 -7.95 8.00 -3.05
N LYS A 71 -8.95 8.51 -3.76
CA LYS A 71 -9.24 9.95 -3.83
C LYS A 71 -9.65 10.51 -2.46
N VAL A 72 -10.48 9.78 -1.70
CA VAL A 72 -10.91 10.20 -0.36
C VAL A 72 -9.75 10.19 0.64
N SER A 73 -8.84 9.22 0.54
CA SER A 73 -7.63 9.19 1.38
C SER A 73 -6.58 10.22 0.98
N GLN A 74 -6.72 10.88 -0.18
CA GLN A 74 -5.73 11.81 -0.76
C GLN A 74 -4.36 11.16 -1.01
N GLN A 75 -4.34 9.84 -1.21
CA GLN A 75 -3.12 9.08 -1.42
C GLN A 75 -3.07 8.44 -2.82
N SER A 76 -1.86 8.09 -3.24
CA SER A 76 -1.60 7.33 -4.45
C SER A 76 -0.83 6.04 -4.13
N VAL A 77 -1.08 5.02 -4.93
CA VAL A 77 -0.30 3.78 -4.94
C VAL A 77 0.86 3.96 -5.93
N SER A 78 1.99 3.36 -5.58
CA SER A 78 3.32 3.54 -6.17
C SER A 78 3.41 3.11 -7.63
#